data_AF-T1EIC1-F1
#
_entry.id   AF-T1EIC1-F1
#
_cell.length_a   1.000
_cell.length_b   1.000
_cell.length_c   1.000
_cell.angle_alpha   90.00
_cell.angle_beta   90.00
_cell.angle_gamma   90.00
#
_symmetry.space_group_name_H-M   'P 1'
#
loop_
_entity.id
_entity.type
_entity.pdbx_description
1 polymer ?
#
loop_
_entity_poly.entity_id
_entity_poly.type
_entity_poly.pdbx_seq_one_letter_code
_entity_poly.pdbx_strand_id
1 'polypeptide(L)'
;LLKCDVCQDSYHAKCLSDNHPTEPSKNKQIWVCSKCVRCRSCGTRVPTPINTSSSSSLLVSLWSHDFSLCYTCGDMMDKGNFCPVCHKCYQEDDWESQMIQCSSCNSWVHAKCEQLNDEMYQVVVHMAEDVPFTCKEC
;
A
#
# COMPACT_ATOMS: atom_id res chain seq x y z
N LEU A 1 -8.26 21.27 18.31
CA LEU A 1 -6.90 20.69 18.16
C LEU A 1 -7.07 19.30 17.54
N LEU A 2 -6.21 18.93 16.61
CA LEU A 2 -6.16 17.57 16.06
C LEU A 2 -5.22 16.73 16.91
N LYS A 3 -5.63 15.52 17.29
CA LYS A 3 -4.83 14.62 18.11
C LYS A 3 -4.37 13.44 17.27
N CYS A 4 -3.07 13.19 17.22
CA CYS A 4 -2.50 12.08 16.46
C CYS A 4 -2.85 10.76 17.13
N ASP A 5 -3.43 9.81 16.40
CA ASP A 5 -3.79 8.50 16.96
C ASP A 5 -2.55 7.64 17.31
N VAL A 6 -1.40 7.94 16.69
CA VAL A 6 -0.16 7.18 16.88
C VAL A 6 0.68 7.75 18.03
N CYS A 7 1.06 9.03 17.99
CA CYS A 7 1.92 9.64 19.03
C CYS A 7 1.15 10.38 20.12
N GLN A 8 -0.17 10.52 20.00
CA GLN A 8 -1.03 11.23 20.95
C GLN A 8 -0.76 12.74 21.09
N ASP A 9 0.20 13.30 20.34
CA ASP A 9 0.46 14.74 20.28
C ASP A 9 -0.70 15.52 19.66
N SER A 10 -0.87 16.76 20.11
CA SER A 10 -1.91 17.68 19.64
C SER A 10 -1.34 18.73 18.69
N TYR A 11 -2.04 18.99 17.60
CA TYR A 11 -1.65 19.92 16.55
C TYR A 11 -2.76 20.94 16.29
N HIS A 12 -2.37 22.19 16.04
CA HIS A 12 -3.27 23.18 15.47
C HIS A 12 -3.41 22.93 13.97
N ALA A 13 -4.63 22.94 13.44
CA ALA A 13 -4.86 22.79 12.00
C ALA A 13 -4.08 23.83 11.17
N LYS A 14 -3.94 25.06 11.70
CA LYS A 14 -3.19 26.16 11.07
C LYS A 14 -1.66 26.01 11.10
N CYS A 15 -1.14 25.14 11.96
CA CYS A 15 0.31 24.88 12.06
C CYS A 15 0.74 23.66 11.22
N LEU A 16 -0.22 22.99 10.58
CA LEU A 16 0.07 21.91 9.64
C LEU A 16 0.48 22.52 8.30
N SER A 17 1.41 21.85 7.61
CA SER A 17 1.75 22.18 6.24
C SER A 17 0.50 22.14 5.36
N ASP A 18 0.38 23.03 4.37
CA ASP A 18 -0.79 23.11 3.48
C ASP A 18 -1.16 21.77 2.82
N ASN A 19 -0.19 20.87 2.69
CA ASN A 19 -0.36 19.56 2.06
C ASN A 19 -0.79 18.42 3.01
N HIS A 20 -0.99 18.69 4.32
CA HIS A 20 -1.41 17.65 5.28
C HIS A 20 -2.89 17.80 5.65
N PRO A 21 -3.69 16.72 5.66
CA PRO A 21 -5.10 16.80 6.00
C PRO A 21 -5.34 17.42 7.37
N THR A 22 -6.25 18.38 7.44
CA THR A 22 -6.67 19.07 8.66
C THR A 22 -7.92 18.45 9.28
N GLU A 23 -8.43 17.38 8.69
CA GLU A 23 -9.62 16.66 9.15
C GLU A 23 -9.32 15.16 9.36
N PRO A 24 -9.96 14.51 10.36
CA PRO A 24 -9.90 13.06 10.53
C PRO A 24 -10.51 12.28 9.36
N SER A 25 -10.20 10.99 9.27
CA SER A 25 -10.80 10.11 8.28
C SER A 25 -12.30 9.95 8.54
N LYS A 26 -13.11 9.91 7.47
CA LYS A 26 -14.57 9.86 7.61
C LYS A 26 -15.05 8.60 8.33
N ASN A 27 -14.44 7.45 8.03
CA ASN A 27 -14.90 6.15 8.49
C ASN A 27 -14.57 5.89 9.96
N LYS A 28 -13.30 6.05 10.34
CA LYS A 28 -12.83 5.71 11.69
C LYS A 28 -12.61 6.92 12.59
N GLN A 29 -12.81 8.13 12.07
CA GLN A 29 -12.54 9.38 12.79
C GLN A 29 -11.09 9.45 13.29
N ILE A 30 -10.15 8.82 12.58
CA ILE A 30 -8.74 8.80 12.95
C ILE A 30 -7.97 9.89 12.21
N TRP A 31 -6.98 10.46 12.89
CA TRP A 31 -6.08 11.43 12.29
C TRP A 31 -4.65 11.09 12.68
N VAL A 32 -3.74 11.12 11.70
CA VAL A 32 -2.32 10.82 11.91
C VAL A 32 -1.50 12.03 11.51
N CYS A 33 -0.58 12.46 12.36
CA CYS A 33 0.27 13.62 12.08
C CYS A 33 1.33 13.32 11.00
N SER A 34 1.87 14.37 10.38
CA SER A 34 2.88 14.26 9.32
C SER A 34 4.17 13.52 9.73
N LYS A 35 4.48 13.46 11.02
CA LYS A 35 5.64 12.71 11.55
C LYS A 35 5.38 11.21 11.66
N CYS A 36 4.14 10.84 11.93
CA CYS A 36 3.73 9.45 12.18
C CYS A 36 3.17 8.79 10.93
N VAL A 37 2.60 9.57 10.01
CA VAL A 37 1.99 9.04 8.79
C VAL A 37 3.04 8.34 7.94
N ARG A 38 2.73 7.12 7.52
CA ARG A 38 3.62 6.26 6.74
C ARG A 38 2.77 5.26 5.97
N CYS A 39 3.06 5.11 4.67
CA CYS A 39 2.44 4.08 3.86
C CYS A 39 2.94 2.70 4.32
N ARG A 40 2.02 1.81 4.68
CA ARG A 40 2.36 0.44 5.10
C ARG A 40 3.02 -0.37 3.97
N SER A 41 2.65 -0.09 2.72
CA SER A 41 3.14 -0.80 1.55
C SER A 41 4.56 -0.34 1.14
N CYS A 42 4.70 0.92 0.71
CA CYS A 42 5.96 1.46 0.19
C CYS A 42 6.83 2.17 1.23
N GLY A 43 6.33 2.43 2.43
CA GLY A 43 7.09 3.09 3.50
C GLY A 43 7.22 4.61 3.37
N THR A 44 6.69 5.22 2.29
CA THR A 44 6.77 6.69 2.14
C THR A 44 6.09 7.40 3.31
N ARG A 45 6.69 8.51 3.74
CA ARG A 45 6.11 9.45 4.72
C ARG A 45 5.62 10.74 4.07
N VAL A 46 5.96 10.93 2.80
CA VAL A 46 5.54 12.07 2.00
C VAL A 46 4.68 11.52 0.87
N PRO A 47 3.42 11.94 0.78
CA PRO A 47 2.58 11.50 -0.33
C PRO A 47 3.13 12.10 -1.64
N THR A 48 3.13 11.30 -2.70
CA THR A 48 3.57 11.72 -4.02
C THR A 48 2.61 12.77 -4.58
N PRO A 49 3.10 13.94 -5.05
CA PRO A 49 2.27 14.90 -5.75
C PRO A 49 1.71 14.26 -7.01
N ILE A 50 0.38 14.22 -7.15
CA ILE A 50 -0.25 13.77 -8.38
C ILE A 50 -0.19 14.96 -9.35
N ASN A 51 0.66 14.88 -10.38
CA ASN A 51 0.68 15.86 -11.46
C ASN A 51 -0.55 15.65 -12.36
N THR A 52 -1.74 16.06 -11.89
CA THR A 52 -2.86 16.24 -12.79
C THR A 52 -2.65 17.56 -13.51
N SER A 53 -2.46 17.50 -14.83
CA SER A 53 -2.23 18.61 -15.77
C SER A 53 -3.39 19.61 -15.89
N SER A 54 -4.27 19.67 -14.90
CA SER A 54 -5.39 20.60 -14.81
C SER A 54 -5.22 21.45 -13.55
N SER A 55 -4.96 22.73 -13.79
CA SER A 55 -4.85 23.81 -12.83
C SER A 55 -6.01 23.81 -11.84
N SER A 56 -5.86 23.13 -10.71
CA SER A 56 -6.68 23.28 -9.51
C SER A 56 -5.95 22.61 -8.36
N SER A 57 -5.49 23.43 -7.41
CA SER A 57 -4.86 23.04 -6.15
C SER A 57 -5.86 22.33 -5.22
N LEU A 58 -6.50 21.27 -5.72
CA LEU A 58 -7.36 20.40 -4.94
C LEU A 58 -6.50 19.26 -4.41
N LEU A 59 -6.18 19.36 -3.13
CA LEU A 59 -5.55 18.35 -2.28
C LEU A 59 -6.46 17.11 -2.15
N VAL A 60 -6.76 16.44 -3.26
CA VAL A 60 -7.52 15.20 -3.28
C VAL A 60 -6.64 14.12 -2.64
N SER A 61 -7.00 13.76 -1.41
CA SER A 61 -6.63 12.54 -0.69
C SER A 61 -5.29 11.92 -1.03
N LEU A 62 -4.22 12.66 -0.72
CA LEU A 62 -2.82 12.21 -0.72
C LEU A 62 -2.60 10.89 0.06
N TRP A 63 -3.47 10.65 1.04
CA TRP A 63 -3.54 9.42 1.84
C TRP A 63 -4.90 8.74 1.67
N SER A 64 -4.89 7.42 1.69
CA SER A 64 -6.04 6.54 1.51
C SER A 64 -6.10 5.51 2.65
N HIS A 65 -7.21 4.76 2.72
CA HIS A 65 -7.40 3.69 3.71
C HIS A 65 -7.13 4.16 5.16
N ASP A 66 -7.78 5.24 5.59
CA ASP A 66 -7.58 5.84 6.91
C ASP A 66 -6.11 6.18 7.23
N PHE A 67 -5.41 6.90 6.34
CA PHE A 67 -4.00 7.28 6.49
C PHE A 67 -2.99 6.12 6.50
N SER A 68 -3.42 4.89 6.21
CA SER A 68 -2.53 3.72 6.21
C SER A 68 -1.75 3.53 4.91
N LEU A 69 -2.22 4.11 3.80
CA LEU A 69 -1.60 4.01 2.47
C LEU A 69 -1.50 5.37 1.81
N CYS A 70 -0.44 5.61 1.04
CA CYS A 70 -0.46 6.73 0.09
C CYS A 70 -1.48 6.46 -1.02
N TYR A 71 -1.93 7.50 -1.72
CA TYR A 71 -2.90 7.37 -2.80
C TYR A 71 -2.55 6.26 -3.81
N THR A 72 -1.32 6.26 -4.34
CA THR A 72 -0.87 5.26 -5.32
C THR A 72 -0.96 3.83 -4.80
N CYS A 73 -0.59 3.58 -3.53
CA CYS A 73 -0.75 2.26 -2.95
C CYS A 73 -2.19 1.91 -2.63
N GLY A 74 -3.01 2.89 -2.26
CA GLY A 74 -4.46 2.71 -2.11
C GLY A 74 -5.10 2.25 -3.42
N ASP A 75 -4.81 2.94 -4.51
CA ASP A 75 -5.31 2.61 -5.85
C ASP A 75 -4.89 1.19 -6.29
N MET A 76 -3.63 0.80 -6.06
CA MET A 76 -3.19 -0.58 -6.31
C MET A 76 -3.93 -1.60 -5.44
N MET A 77 -4.17 -1.28 -4.17
CA MET A 77 -4.88 -2.16 -3.26
C MET A 77 -6.35 -2.35 -3.69
N ASP A 78 -7.02 -1.27 -4.13
CA ASP A 78 -8.38 -1.31 -4.65
C ASP A 78 -8.49 -2.11 -5.96
N LYS A 79 -7.42 -2.13 -6.77
CA LYS A 79 -7.30 -2.97 -7.98
C LYS A 79 -6.96 -4.43 -7.69
N GLY A 80 -6.63 -4.78 -6.44
CA GLY A 80 -6.19 -6.14 -6.08
C GLY A 80 -4.70 -6.41 -6.33
N ASN A 81 -3.91 -5.38 -6.67
CA ASN A 81 -2.47 -5.48 -6.91
C ASN A 81 -1.68 -5.41 -5.60
N PHE A 82 -1.86 -6.41 -4.74
CA PHE A 82 -1.12 -6.57 -3.50
C PHE A 82 -0.89 -8.03 -3.14
N CYS A 83 0.24 -8.30 -2.48
CA CYS A 83 0.52 -9.63 -1.95
C CYS A 83 -0.38 -9.90 -0.75
N PRO A 84 -1.24 -10.95 -0.73
CA PRO A 84 -2.15 -11.24 0.36
C PRO A 84 -1.43 -11.58 1.67
N VAL A 85 -0.20 -12.07 1.60
CA VAL A 85 0.60 -12.43 2.78
C VAL A 85 1.15 -11.21 3.51
N CYS A 86 1.83 -10.31 2.79
CA CYS A 86 2.51 -9.16 3.41
C CYS A 86 1.76 -7.83 3.25
N HIS A 87 0.66 -7.83 2.48
CA HIS A 87 -0.15 -6.66 2.16
C HIS A 87 0.62 -5.51 1.51
N LYS A 88 1.77 -5.82 0.90
CA LYS A 88 2.51 -4.87 0.07
C LYS A 88 1.95 -4.88 -1.34
N CYS A 89 1.68 -3.68 -1.83
CA CYS A 89 1.27 -3.45 -3.22
C CYS A 89 2.46 -3.61 -4.15
N TYR A 90 2.21 -4.10 -5.35
CA TYR A 90 3.18 -4.23 -6.42
C TYR A 90 2.67 -3.49 -7.67
N GLN A 91 3.60 -3.00 -8.48
CA GLN A 91 3.25 -2.42 -9.79
C GLN A 91 3.10 -3.54 -10.81
N GLU A 92 2.32 -3.32 -11.86
CA GLU A 92 2.18 -4.29 -12.96
C GLU A 92 3.48 -4.50 -13.75
N ASP A 93 4.35 -3.48 -13.75
CA ASP A 93 5.65 -3.49 -14.41
C ASP A 93 6.80 -3.95 -13.50
N ASP A 94 6.51 -4.43 -12.27
CA ASP A 94 7.53 -4.92 -11.33
C ASP A 94 7.95 -6.37 -11.63
N TRP A 95 8.57 -6.55 -12.81
CA TRP A 95 8.99 -7.87 -13.31
C TRP A 95 10.27 -8.39 -12.63
N GLU A 96 10.94 -7.56 -11.86
CA GLU A 96 12.16 -7.94 -11.12
C GLU A 96 11.84 -8.63 -9.78
N SER A 97 10.66 -8.36 -9.23
CA SER A 97 10.20 -9.02 -8.01
C SER A 97 9.80 -10.46 -8.28
N GLN A 98 10.46 -11.42 -7.62
CA GLN A 98 10.08 -12.82 -7.66
C GLN A 98 8.69 -13.02 -7.05
N MET A 99 7.69 -13.23 -7.90
CA MET A 99 6.30 -13.42 -7.52
C MET A 99 5.68 -14.59 -8.28
N ILE A 100 4.73 -15.27 -7.65
CA ILE A 100 4.00 -16.40 -8.23
C ILE A 100 2.50 -16.12 -8.08
N GLN A 101 1.75 -16.36 -9.15
CA GLN A 101 0.30 -16.21 -9.13
C GLN A 101 -0.36 -17.41 -8.46
N CYS A 102 -1.18 -17.17 -7.44
CA CYS A 102 -2.01 -18.19 -6.82
C CYS A 102 -3.17 -18.57 -7.74
N SER A 103 -3.34 -19.87 -8.02
CA SER A 103 -4.44 -20.41 -8.82
C SER A 103 -5.82 -20.29 -8.18
N SER A 104 -5.90 -20.13 -6.86
CA SER A 104 -7.17 -20.07 -6.13
C SER A 104 -7.73 -18.65 -6.03
N CYS A 105 -6.89 -17.67 -5.69
CA CYS A 105 -7.31 -16.27 -5.53
C CYS A 105 -6.85 -15.33 -6.65
N ASN A 106 -6.07 -15.83 -7.62
CA ASN A 106 -5.46 -15.08 -8.73
C ASN A 106 -4.54 -13.93 -8.31
N SER A 107 -4.24 -13.76 -7.02
CA SER A 107 -3.31 -12.76 -6.51
C SER A 107 -1.85 -13.20 -6.69
N TRP A 108 -0.96 -12.23 -6.89
CA TRP A 108 0.47 -12.48 -6.93
C TRP A 108 1.07 -12.45 -5.54
N VAL A 109 1.87 -13.47 -5.23
CA VAL A 109 2.50 -13.64 -3.92
C VAL A 109 4.01 -13.61 -4.08
N HIS A 110 4.70 -12.80 -3.28
CA HIS A 110 6.16 -12.80 -3.28
C HIS A 110 6.69 -14.19 -2.90
N ALA A 111 7.68 -14.71 -3.62
CA ALA A 111 8.29 -16.01 -3.33
C ALA A 111 8.75 -16.13 -1.86
N LYS A 112 9.37 -15.06 -1.35
CA LYS A 112 9.82 -14.96 0.06
C LYS A 112 8.68 -15.00 1.08
N CYS A 113 7.47 -14.56 0.71
CA CYS A 113 6.30 -14.61 1.59
C CYS A 113 5.79 -16.05 1.82
N GLU A 114 6.10 -16.94 0.88
CA GLU A 114 5.86 -18.38 0.91
C GLU A 114 7.12 -19.17 1.31
N GLN A 115 8.17 -18.47 1.76
CA GLN A 115 9.45 -19.07 2.19
C GLN A 115 10.13 -19.89 1.07
N LEU A 116 9.85 -19.55 -0.19
CA LEU A 116 10.52 -20.14 -1.34
C LEU A 116 11.91 -19.52 -1.47
N ASN A 117 12.92 -20.36 -1.50
CA ASN A 117 14.26 -19.96 -1.93
C ASN A 117 14.31 -19.90 -3.47
N ASP A 118 15.43 -19.42 -4.03
CA ASP A 118 15.56 -19.22 -5.47
C ASP A 118 15.36 -20.52 -6.25
N GLU A 119 15.92 -21.64 -5.77
CA GLU A 119 15.77 -22.95 -6.41
C GLU A 119 14.31 -23.42 -6.44
N MET A 120 13.61 -23.33 -5.30
CA MET A 120 12.21 -23.71 -5.19
C MET A 120 11.32 -22.81 -6.04
N TYR A 121 11.60 -21.50 -6.07
CA TYR A 121 10.91 -20.56 -6.95
C TYR A 121 11.04 -20.97 -8.42
N GLN A 122 12.24 -21.32 -8.89
CA GLN A 122 12.44 -21.79 -10.26
C GLN A 122 11.67 -23.08 -10.54
N VAL A 123 11.63 -24.03 -9.60
CA VAL A 123 10.85 -25.26 -9.74
C VAL A 123 9.36 -24.95 -9.88
N VAL A 124 8.80 -24.11 -9.01
CA VAL A 124 7.38 -23.74 -9.05
C VAL A 124 7.02 -23.03 -10.35
N VAL A 125 7.87 -22.11 -10.82
CA VAL A 125 7.65 -21.41 -12.10
C VAL A 125 7.74 -22.37 -13.28
N HIS A 126 8.70 -23.30 -13.28
CA HIS A 126 8.87 -24.26 -14.37
C HIS A 126 7.77 -25.33 -14.41
N MET A 127 7.20 -25.68 -13.25
CA MET A 127 6.13 -26.67 -13.11
C MET A 127 4.74 -26.05 -13.03
N ALA A 128 4.58 -24.75 -13.28
CA ALA A 128 3.31 -24.05 -13.08
C ALA A 128 2.16 -24.59 -13.95
N GLU A 129 2.47 -25.18 -15.11
CA GLU A 129 1.47 -25.81 -15.99
C GLU A 129 0.99 -27.17 -15.45
N ASP A 130 1.85 -27.90 -14.74
CA ASP A 130 1.57 -29.24 -14.23
C ASP A 130 1.05 -29.23 -12.79
N VAL A 131 1.52 -28.27 -11.98
CA VAL A 131 1.23 -28.16 -10.56
C VAL A 131 0.82 -26.73 -10.24
N PRO A 132 -0.49 -26.45 -10.10
CA PRO A 132 -0.96 -25.12 -9.78
C PRO A 132 -0.49 -24.72 -8.38
N PHE A 133 0.10 -23.53 -8.28
CA PHE A 133 0.50 -22.95 -6.99
C PHE A 133 -0.74 -22.43 -6.24
N THR A 134 -0.83 -22.70 -4.94
CA THR A 134 -1.84 -22.14 -4.03
C THR A 134 -1.12 -21.49 -2.85
N CYS A 135 -1.41 -20.23 -2.59
CA CYS A 135 -0.80 -19.50 -1.48
C CYS A 135 -1.42 -19.88 -0.14
N LYS A 136 -0.69 -19.65 0.95
CA LYS A 136 -1.11 -20.03 2.31
C LYS A 136 -2.34 -19.30 2.86
N GLU A 137 -2.80 -18.24 2.20
CA GLU A 137 -3.99 -17.48 2.58
C GLU A 137 -5.28 -18.04 1.95
N CYS A 138 -5.16 -19.06 1.07
CA CYS A 138 -6.27 -19.81 0.48
C CYS A 138 -6.41 -21.17 1.16
#